data_AF-A0A0W0UI02-F1
#
_entry.id   AF-A0A0W0UI02-F1
#
_cell.length_a   1.000
_cell.length_b   1.000
_cell.length_c   1.000
_cell.angle_alpha   90.00
_cell.angle_beta   90.00
_cell.angle_gamma   90.00
#
_symmetry.space_group_name_H-M   'P 1'
#
loop_
_entity.id
_entity.type
_entity.pdbx_description
1 polymer ?
#
loop_
_entity_poly.entity_id
_entity_poly.type
_entity_poly.pdbx_seq_one_letter_code
_entity_poly.pdbx_strand_id
1 'polypeptide(L)'
;MKRRQFFKPAKRLVSFEEYLQEILILARRIVEISPGKQRFTSAQFELALVSFGDLKALKTEMDPDINVQFPKLECDWLAGFDWLDLAVSYHDADAIDYFQKKLGHPTFHEAYNQYKTYIRPDCALRHHEQSAPGCRT
;
A
#
# COMPACT_ATOMS: atom_id res chain seq x y z
N MET A 1 34.71 9.54 29.19
CA MET A 1 33.83 8.87 28.20
C MET A 1 32.94 9.92 27.54
N LYS A 2 33.14 10.22 26.25
CA LYS A 2 32.33 11.21 25.52
C LYS A 2 30.97 10.59 25.16
N ARG A 3 29.88 11.14 25.72
CA ARG A 3 28.50 10.82 25.30
C ARG A 3 28.34 11.28 23.85
N ARG A 4 28.31 10.33 22.90
CA ARG A 4 27.92 10.60 21.52
C ARG A 4 26.42 10.93 21.56
N GLN A 5 26.08 12.21 21.52
CA GLN A 5 24.72 12.65 21.22
C GLN A 5 24.45 12.24 19.78
N PHE A 6 23.61 11.22 19.61
CA PHE A 6 23.05 10.86 18.31
C PHE A 6 22.08 11.98 17.92
N PHE A 7 22.59 13.00 17.23
CA PHE A 7 21.73 13.96 16.53
C PHE A 7 21.00 13.17 15.45
N LYS A 8 19.72 12.83 15.70
CA LYS A 8 18.84 12.40 14.60
C LYS A 8 18.68 13.61 13.68
N PRO A 9 18.96 13.50 12.38
CA PRO A 9 18.69 14.59 11.44
C PRO A 9 17.22 15.00 11.55
N ALA A 10 16.95 16.30 11.42
CA ALA A 10 15.59 16.79 11.41
C ALA A 10 14.82 16.13 10.26
N LYS A 11 13.63 15.60 10.53
CA LYS A 11 12.80 14.97 9.49
C LYS A 11 12.58 15.94 8.35
N ARG A 12 12.72 15.47 7.11
CA ARG A 12 12.45 16.27 5.92
C ARG A 12 10.94 16.51 5.85
N LEU A 13 10.52 17.77 5.87
CA LEU A 13 9.13 18.14 5.61
C LEU A 13 8.90 18.08 4.09
N VAL A 14 7.90 17.30 3.68
CA VAL A 14 7.52 17.12 2.26
C VAL A 14 6.02 17.41 2.13
N SER A 15 5.62 18.11 1.08
CA SER A 15 4.20 18.32 0.79
C SER A 15 3.55 17.01 0.31
N PHE A 16 2.23 16.88 0.48
CA PHE A 16 1.52 15.70 -0.03
C PHE A 16 1.65 15.53 -1.55
N GLU A 17 1.62 16.64 -2.30
CA GLU A 17 1.83 16.65 -3.75
C GLU A 17 3.19 16.08 -4.14
N GLU A 18 4.27 16.56 -3.51
CA GLU A 18 5.63 16.08 -3.75
C GLU A 18 5.75 14.59 -3.39
N TYR A 19 5.23 14.20 -2.23
CA TYR A 19 5.23 12.80 -1.80
C TYR A 19 4.49 11.90 -2.80
N LEU A 20 3.29 12.31 -3.23
CA LEU A 20 2.49 11.57 -4.20
C LEU A 20 3.20 11.43 -5.55
N GLN A 21 3.83 12.51 -6.03
CA GLN A 21 4.61 12.49 -7.27
C GLN A 21 5.83 11.56 -7.16
N GLU A 22 6.56 11.61 -6.05
CA GLU A 22 7.70 10.74 -5.79
C GLU A 22 7.28 9.25 -5.81
N ILE A 23 6.22 8.87 -5.08
CA ILE A 23 5.75 7.47 -5.06
C ILE A 23 5.17 7.02 -6.42
N LEU A 24 4.50 7.91 -7.17
CA LEU A 24 4.01 7.60 -8.53
C LEU A 24 5.15 7.30 -9.50
N ILE A 25 6.23 8.08 -9.46
CA ILE A 25 7.40 7.87 -10.31
C ILE A 25 8.05 6.52 -9.97
N LEU A 26 8.18 6.20 -8.67
CA LEU A 26 8.76 4.95 -8.22
C LEU A 26 7.91 3.74 -8.64
N ALA A 27 6.59 3.80 -8.42
CA ALA A 27 5.67 2.73 -8.79
C ALA A 27 5.69 2.44 -10.30
N ARG A 28 5.74 3.48 -11.15
CA ARG A 28 5.86 3.32 -12.61
C ARG A 28 7.19 2.68 -13.02
N ARG A 29 8.30 3.10 -12.43
CA ARG A 29 9.62 2.53 -12.71
C ARG A 29 9.69 1.04 -12.38
N ILE A 30 9.00 0.59 -11.32
CA ILE A 30 8.92 -0.84 -10.97
C ILE A 30 8.29 -1.65 -12.11
N VAL A 31 7.21 -1.13 -12.70
CA VAL A 31 6.52 -1.77 -13.82
C VAL A 31 7.42 -1.82 -15.07
N GLU A 32 8.20 -0.78 -15.34
CA GLU A 32 8.99 -0.66 -16.57
C GLU A 32 10.34 -1.39 -16.55
N ILE A 33 11.06 -1.39 -15.41
CA ILE A 33 12.50 -1.74 -15.38
C ILE A 33 12.76 -3.16 -14.83
N SER A 34 11.86 -3.75 -14.04
CA SER A 34 12.05 -5.10 -13.50
C SER A 34 10.73 -5.83 -13.27
N PRO A 35 10.05 -6.28 -14.34
CA PRO A 35 8.92 -7.19 -14.21
C PRO A 35 9.39 -8.46 -13.48
N GLY A 36 8.94 -8.66 -12.23
CA GLY A 36 9.21 -9.85 -11.43
C GLY A 36 10.42 -9.80 -10.49
N LYS A 37 11.08 -8.65 -10.31
CA LYS A 37 12.12 -8.47 -9.27
C LYS A 37 11.95 -7.14 -8.55
N GLN A 38 11.13 -7.12 -7.49
CA GLN A 38 11.08 -5.99 -6.57
C GLN A 38 12.44 -5.83 -5.87
N ARG A 39 13.20 -4.80 -6.28
CA ARG A 39 14.34 -4.25 -5.52
C ARG A 39 13.99 -2.95 -4.80
N PHE A 40 12.83 -2.36 -5.10
CA PHE A 40 12.42 -1.05 -4.63
C PHE A 40 11.10 -1.15 -3.87
N THR A 41 11.13 -0.55 -2.69
CA THR A 41 10.10 -0.29 -1.67
C THR A 41 8.68 -0.15 -2.23
N SER A 42 7.72 -0.85 -1.61
CA SER A 42 6.31 -0.52 -1.26
C SER A 42 5.49 0.55 -2.03
N ALA A 43 5.97 1.20 -3.08
CA ALA A 43 5.36 2.39 -3.66
C ALA A 43 3.97 2.12 -4.27
N GLN A 44 3.79 0.92 -4.86
CA GLN A 44 2.48 0.47 -5.32
C GLN A 44 1.53 0.28 -4.13
N PHE A 45 2.02 -0.27 -3.03
CA PHE A 45 1.23 -0.44 -1.82
C PHE A 45 0.91 0.90 -1.14
N GLU A 46 1.87 1.82 -1.04
CA GLU A 46 1.65 3.19 -0.55
C GLU A 46 0.60 3.93 -1.38
N LEU A 47 0.62 3.78 -2.72
CA LEU A 47 -0.43 4.32 -3.60
C LEU A 47 -1.81 3.69 -3.35
N ALA A 48 -1.85 2.39 -3.06
CA ALA A 48 -3.08 1.72 -2.67
C ALA A 48 -3.63 2.32 -1.36
N LEU A 49 -2.77 2.53 -0.36
CA LEU A 49 -3.15 3.10 0.93
C LEU A 49 -3.60 4.56 0.83
N VAL A 50 -2.95 5.37 -0.02
CA VAL A 50 -3.40 6.72 -0.37
C VAL A 50 -4.80 6.66 -0.98
N SER A 51 -5.02 5.78 -1.95
CA SER A 51 -6.31 5.62 -2.64
C SER A 51 -7.41 5.13 -1.70
N PHE A 52 -7.13 4.22 -0.77
CA PHE A 52 -8.08 3.80 0.26
C PHE A 52 -8.30 4.87 1.35
N GLY A 53 -7.49 5.93 1.38
CA GLY A 53 -7.49 6.91 2.46
C GLY A 53 -7.02 6.33 3.81
N ASP A 54 -6.33 5.18 3.85
CA ASP A 54 -5.86 4.56 5.09
C ASP A 54 -4.53 5.19 5.55
N LEU A 55 -4.65 6.42 6.05
CA LEU A 55 -3.51 7.19 6.58
C LEU A 55 -2.79 6.49 7.74
N LYS A 56 -3.45 5.56 8.44
CA LYS A 56 -2.83 4.84 9.56
C LYS A 56 -1.84 3.81 9.04
N ALA A 57 -2.26 2.99 8.08
CA ALA A 57 -1.38 2.05 7.41
C ALA A 57 -0.28 2.80 6.64
N LEU A 58 -0.65 3.85 5.90
CA LEU A 58 0.30 4.63 5.10
C LEU A 58 1.47 5.17 5.93
N LYS A 59 1.20 5.76 7.09
CA LYS A 59 2.25 6.27 8.00
C LYS A 59 3.17 5.21 8.57
N THR A 60 2.77 3.94 8.53
CA THR A 60 3.61 2.81 8.97
C THR A 60 4.56 2.38 7.85
N GLU A 61 4.10 2.46 6.59
CA GLU A 61 4.89 2.14 5.40
C GLU A 61 5.86 3.26 5.01
N MET A 62 5.47 4.52 5.23
CA MET A 62 6.29 5.68 4.89
C MET A 62 7.67 5.66 5.57
N ASP A 63 8.66 6.23 4.87
CA ASP A 63 9.98 6.46 5.42
C ASP A 63 9.89 7.27 6.75
N PRO A 64 10.44 6.74 7.86
CA PRO A 64 10.37 7.43 9.15
C PRO A 64 11.09 8.78 9.18
N ASP A 65 11.98 9.06 8.23
CA ASP A 65 12.75 10.29 8.13
C ASP A 65 12.00 11.41 7.36
N ILE A 66 10.87 11.10 6.73
CA ILE A 66 9.98 12.10 6.13
C ILE A 66 8.81 12.43 7.05
N ASN A 67 8.30 13.65 6.91
CA ASN A 67 7.05 14.07 7.52
C ASN A 67 6.18 14.74 6.46
N VAL A 68 5.01 14.16 6.21
CA VAL A 68 4.07 14.63 5.19
C VAL A 68 2.82 15.19 5.86
N GLN A 69 2.43 16.39 5.46
CA GLN A 69 1.15 16.97 5.85
C GLN A 69 0.06 16.46 4.91
N PHE A 70 -0.71 15.48 5.37
CA PHE A 70 -1.78 14.89 4.58
C PHE A 70 -3.04 15.77 4.58
N PRO A 71 -3.64 16.06 3.41
CA PRO A 71 -4.99 16.58 3.35
C PRO A 71 -5.99 15.51 3.79
N LYS A 72 -7.26 15.88 3.88
CA LYS A 72 -8.33 14.88 3.98
C LYS A 72 -8.33 14.07 2.67
N LEU A 73 -8.10 12.76 2.77
CA LEU A 73 -8.15 11.87 1.63
C LEU A 73 -9.58 11.34 1.43
N GLU A 74 -9.99 11.26 0.18
CA GLU A 74 -11.20 10.56 -0.24
C GLU A 74 -10.84 9.13 -0.63
N CYS A 75 -11.73 8.18 -0.33
CA CYS A 75 -11.51 6.78 -0.65
C CYS A 75 -11.94 6.50 -2.09
N ASP A 76 -10.98 6.15 -2.94
CA ASP A 76 -11.19 5.56 -4.26
C ASP A 76 -10.90 4.06 -4.19
N TRP A 77 -11.97 3.27 -4.08
CA TRP A 77 -11.88 1.82 -3.99
C TRP A 77 -11.27 1.19 -5.24
N LEU A 78 -11.60 1.70 -6.43
CA LEU A 78 -11.13 1.12 -7.68
C LEU A 78 -9.62 1.31 -7.82
N ALA A 79 -9.17 2.56 -7.68
CA ALA A 79 -7.74 2.87 -7.72
C ALA A 79 -6.98 2.13 -6.61
N GLY A 80 -7.55 2.06 -5.42
CA GLY A 80 -6.97 1.32 -4.30
C GLY A 80 -6.77 -0.16 -4.60
N PHE A 81 -7.78 -0.83 -5.15
CA PHE A 81 -7.66 -2.25 -5.51
C PHE A 81 -6.73 -2.49 -6.70
N ASP A 82 -6.70 -1.61 -7.70
CA ASP A 82 -5.75 -1.75 -8.82
C ASP A 82 -4.29 -1.66 -8.36
N TRP A 83 -3.98 -0.72 -7.48
CA TRP A 83 -2.64 -0.59 -6.91
C TRP A 83 -2.29 -1.73 -5.95
N LEU A 84 -3.26 -2.18 -5.15
CA LEU A 84 -3.07 -3.31 -4.24
C LEU A 84 -2.86 -4.62 -5.01
N ASP A 85 -3.65 -4.86 -6.05
CA ASP A 85 -3.52 -6.02 -6.94
C ASP A 85 -2.14 -6.05 -7.57
N LEU A 86 -1.67 -4.90 -8.06
CA LEU A 86 -0.34 -4.77 -8.64
C LEU A 86 0.75 -5.11 -7.61
N ALA A 87 0.70 -4.53 -6.41
CA ALA A 87 1.67 -4.83 -5.34
C ALA A 87 1.69 -6.33 -4.99
N VAL A 88 0.52 -6.94 -4.84
CA VAL A 88 0.37 -8.38 -4.55
C VAL A 88 0.88 -9.24 -5.71
N SER A 89 0.66 -8.84 -6.96
CA SER A 89 1.18 -9.55 -8.13
C SER A 89 2.72 -9.60 -8.17
N TYR A 90 3.39 -8.62 -7.54
CA TYR A 90 4.84 -8.59 -7.36
C TYR A 90 5.31 -9.26 -6.06
N HIS A 91 4.42 -9.93 -5.33
CA HIS A 91 4.67 -10.62 -4.07
C HIS A 91 5.10 -9.70 -2.92
N ASP A 92 4.59 -8.47 -2.89
CA ASP A 92 4.79 -7.56 -1.77
C ASP A 92 4.13 -8.14 -0.49
N ALA A 93 4.94 -8.51 0.49
CA ALA A 93 4.49 -9.21 1.69
C ALA A 93 3.58 -8.33 2.57
N ASP A 94 3.86 -7.03 2.67
CA ASP A 94 3.10 -6.10 3.48
C ASP A 94 1.75 -5.80 2.83
N ALA A 95 1.71 -5.70 1.50
CA ALA A 95 0.45 -5.61 0.75
C ALA A 95 -0.43 -6.85 0.91
N ILE A 96 0.16 -8.06 0.84
CA ILE A 96 -0.55 -9.33 1.04
C ILE A 96 -1.13 -9.40 2.46
N ASP A 97 -0.33 -9.10 3.48
CA ASP A 97 -0.76 -9.11 4.87
C ASP A 97 -1.86 -8.07 5.15
N TYR A 98 -1.72 -6.86 4.58
CA TYR A 98 -2.75 -5.83 4.65
C TYR A 98 -4.07 -6.31 4.04
N PHE A 99 -4.03 -6.89 2.84
CA PHE A 99 -5.21 -7.42 2.17
C PHE A 99 -5.90 -8.48 3.03
N GLN A 100 -5.15 -9.47 3.52
CA GLN A 100 -5.68 -10.56 4.34
C GLN A 100 -6.30 -10.05 5.64
N LYS A 101 -5.68 -9.09 6.31
CA LYS A 101 -6.23 -8.46 7.52
C LYS A 101 -7.51 -7.67 7.22
N LYS A 102 -7.56 -6.97 6.09
CA LYS A 102 -8.70 -6.12 5.71
C LYS A 102 -9.89 -6.90 5.14
N LEU A 103 -9.70 -8.14 4.68
CA LEU A 103 -10.80 -9.01 4.27
C LEU A 103 -11.84 -9.24 5.38
N GLY A 104 -11.46 -9.14 6.66
CA GLY A 104 -12.40 -9.20 7.78
C GLY A 104 -13.28 -7.95 7.97
N HIS A 105 -12.99 -6.84 7.28
CA HIS A 105 -13.73 -5.59 7.41
C HIS A 105 -14.91 -5.54 6.42
N PRO A 106 -16.17 -5.39 6.87
CA PRO A 106 -17.35 -5.54 5.99
C PRO A 106 -17.32 -4.67 4.74
N THR A 107 -17.02 -3.37 4.88
CA THR A 107 -16.97 -2.43 3.75
C THR A 107 -15.87 -2.75 2.75
N PHE A 108 -14.70 -3.16 3.24
CA PHE A 108 -13.57 -3.52 2.38
C PHE A 108 -13.89 -4.81 1.63
N HIS A 109 -14.44 -5.80 2.34
CA HIS A 109 -14.85 -7.07 1.76
C HIS A 109 -15.95 -6.92 0.71
N GLU A 110 -16.95 -6.07 0.95
CA GLU A 110 -18.00 -5.76 -0.03
C GLU A 110 -17.41 -5.11 -1.29
N ALA A 111 -16.61 -4.06 -1.13
CA ALA A 111 -15.96 -3.38 -2.25
C ALA A 111 -15.04 -4.32 -3.03
N TYR A 112 -14.28 -5.16 -2.33
CA TYR A 112 -13.42 -6.18 -2.93
C TYR A 112 -14.22 -7.21 -3.74
N ASN A 113 -15.35 -7.68 -3.21
CA ASN A 113 -16.20 -8.62 -3.92
C ASN A 113 -16.78 -8.01 -5.20
N GLN A 114 -17.17 -6.73 -5.18
CA GLN A 114 -17.58 -6.03 -6.39
C GLN A 114 -16.42 -5.92 -7.39
N TYR A 115 -15.24 -5.50 -6.92
CA TYR A 115 -14.03 -5.39 -7.74
C TYR A 115 -13.68 -6.71 -8.44
N LYS A 116 -13.57 -7.81 -7.69
CA LYS A 116 -13.19 -9.12 -8.24
C LYS A 116 -14.29 -9.79 -9.06
N THR A 117 -15.56 -9.38 -8.93
CA THR A 117 -16.67 -9.98 -9.67
C THR A 117 -16.89 -9.27 -10.99
N TYR A 118 -16.84 -7.93 -10.99
CA TYR A 118 -17.30 -7.12 -12.13
C TYR A 118 -16.20 -6.35 -12.84
N ILE A 119 -15.08 -6.07 -12.16
CA ILE A 119 -14.04 -5.17 -12.70
C ILE A 119 -12.79 -5.96 -13.11
N ARG A 120 -12.22 -6.76 -12.20
CA ARG A 120 -11.01 -7.57 -12.45
C ARG A 120 -11.16 -9.00 -11.91
N PRO A 121 -11.86 -9.88 -12.64
CA PRO A 121 -12.02 -11.28 -12.24
C PRO A 121 -10.74 -12.09 -12.19
N ASP A 122 -9.69 -11.63 -12.87
CA ASP A 122 -8.37 -12.26 -12.97
C ASP A 122 -7.33 -11.65 -12.02
N CYS A 123 -7.75 -10.84 -11.05
CA CYS A 123 -6.83 -10.18 -10.11
C CYS A 123 -6.03 -11.19 -9.26
N ALA A 124 -4.75 -10.87 -9.03
CA ALA A 124 -3.82 -11.61 -8.20
C ALA A 124 -4.28 -11.72 -6.74
N LEU A 125 -5.04 -10.73 -6.25
CA LEU A 125 -5.65 -10.73 -4.91
C LEU A 125 -6.41 -12.03 -4.61
N ARG A 126 -7.06 -12.64 -5.62
CA ARG A 126 -7.85 -13.88 -5.45
C ARG A 126 -7.03 -15.04 -4.90
N HIS A 127 -5.73 -15.11 -5.24
CA HIS A 127 -4.84 -16.17 -4.76
C HIS A 127 -4.51 -16.04 -3.27
N HIS A 128 -4.73 -14.86 -2.69
CA HIS A 128 -4.43 -14.54 -1.30
C HIS A 128 -5.68 -14.44 -0.43
N GLU A 129 -6.85 -14.82 -0.94
CA GLU A 129 -8.13 -14.90 -0.20
C GLU A 129 -8.12 -15.92 0.95
N GLN A 130 -7.03 -16.69 1.12
CA GLN A 130 -6.93 -17.71 2.16
C GLN A 130 -7.21 -17.11 3.53
N SER A 131 -8.28 -17.66 4.11
CA SER A 131 -8.98 -17.17 5.27
C SER A 131 -8.07 -17.02 6.48
N ALA A 132 -8.35 -16.01 7.31
CA ALA A 132 -8.02 -16.06 8.72
C ALA A 132 -8.26 -17.48 9.26
N PRO A 133 -7.34 -18.07 10.05
CA PRO A 133 -7.53 -19.41 10.59
C PRO A 133 -8.79 -19.43 11.46
N GLY A 134 -9.91 -19.92 10.92
CA GLY A 134 -11.18 -19.84 11.64
C GLY A 134 -12.45 -20.33 10.94
N CYS A 135 -12.46 -20.61 9.64
CA CYS A 135 -13.66 -21.16 8.99
C CYS A 135 -13.37 -22.49 8.30
N ARG A 136 -13.46 -23.58 9.08
CA ARG A 136 -13.80 -24.92 8.57
C ARG A 136 -15.15 -25.26 9.19
N THR A 137 -16.20 -25.29 8.38
CA THR A 137 -17.45 -26.00 8.70
C THR A 137 -17.40 -27.39 8.11
#